data_AF-A0A950KJC4-F1
#
_entry.id   AF-A0A950KJC4-F1
#
_cell.length_a   1.000
_cell.length_b   1.000
_cell.length_c   1.000
_cell.angle_alpha   90.00
_cell.angle_beta   90.00
_cell.angle_gamma   90.00
#
_symmetry.space_group_name_H-M   'P 1'
#
loop_
_entity.id
_entity.type
_entity.pdbx_description
1 polymer ?
#
loop_
_entity_poly.entity_id
_entity_poly.type
_entity_poly.pdbx_seq_one_letter_code
_entity_poly.pdbx_strand_id
1 'polypeptide(L)'
;MTHRLQSYLGYSYPVQLAELVNREWPEEAREVQPSNAHLRQLLDAAYHATLLREEQRPVTFRLLFGTPEDVPVDGGPPTGLLPIQLDRPRPFNEQEVRRISMAADFFRSLIAVSADPDDNLRIWGILVSGTRWVNQVDGGRFIDGTLPLCLVVQALGPGRLTVCLGQQRIAALSSGRMQGLAFDLFQSQWLAQAFQNVRKDALRSIFVKMDGSRYVPANSDFMRVMSQNVLRRTLSVVRNSKHGGT
;
A
#
# COMPACT_ATOMS: atom_id res chain seq x y z
N MET A 1 -23.89 10.86 -6.90
CA MET A 1 -23.75 12.32 -7.10
C MET A 1 -22.35 12.73 -6.66
N THR A 2 -21.47 13.02 -7.60
CA THR A 2 -20.04 13.29 -7.39
C THR A 2 -19.81 14.76 -7.05
N HIS A 3 -19.68 15.09 -5.77
CA HIS A 3 -19.25 16.43 -5.36
C HIS A 3 -17.74 16.55 -5.64
N ARG A 4 -17.36 17.36 -6.64
CA ARG A 4 -15.96 17.73 -6.87
C ARG A 4 -15.49 18.54 -5.66
N LEU A 5 -14.56 17.99 -4.88
CA LEU A 5 -13.76 18.75 -3.92
C LEU A 5 -13.00 19.83 -4.72
N GLN A 6 -13.44 21.08 -4.58
CA GLN A 6 -12.90 22.23 -5.31
C GLN A 6 -11.56 22.65 -4.70
N SER A 7 -10.48 22.33 -5.41
CA SER A 7 -9.16 22.94 -5.23
C SER A 7 -9.09 24.28 -5.98
N TYR A 8 -8.69 25.36 -5.31
CA TYR A 8 -8.59 26.73 -5.85
C TYR A 8 -7.67 26.87 -7.09
N LEU A 9 -6.82 25.88 -7.39
CA LEU A 9 -5.94 25.84 -8.58
C LEU A 9 -5.97 24.47 -9.31
N GLY A 10 -6.93 23.60 -8.99
CA GLY A 10 -6.95 22.23 -9.54
C GLY A 10 -6.01 21.22 -8.84
N TYR A 11 -5.20 21.67 -7.86
CA TYR A 11 -4.27 20.83 -7.11
C TYR A 11 -4.80 20.45 -5.72
N SER A 12 -4.65 19.18 -5.38
CA SER A 12 -4.98 18.61 -4.08
C SER A 12 -3.74 18.53 -3.18
N TYR A 13 -3.94 18.68 -1.89
CA TYR A 13 -2.93 18.68 -0.83
C TYR A 13 -3.34 17.72 0.30
N PRO A 14 -2.49 17.53 1.34
CA PRO A 14 -2.76 16.58 2.41
C PRO A 14 -4.11 16.75 3.10
N VAL A 15 -4.59 17.99 3.27
CA VAL A 15 -5.89 18.28 3.87
C VAL A 15 -7.03 17.63 3.07
N GLN A 16 -7.03 17.79 1.74
CA GLN A 16 -8.08 17.18 0.91
C GLN A 16 -7.93 15.65 0.86
N LEU A 17 -6.69 15.13 0.95
CA LEU A 17 -6.47 13.69 1.06
C LEU A 17 -7.06 13.15 2.37
N ALA A 18 -6.91 13.85 3.50
CA ALA A 18 -7.52 13.47 4.77
C ALA A 18 -9.05 13.48 4.70
N GLU A 19 -9.64 14.49 4.06
CA GLU A 19 -11.10 14.55 3.83
C GLU A 19 -11.59 13.37 2.97
N LEU A 20 -10.86 13.05 1.91
CA LEU A 20 -11.14 11.91 1.05
C LEU A 20 -11.05 10.59 1.83
N VAL A 21 -9.98 10.38 2.60
CA VAL A 21 -9.80 9.17 3.41
C VAL A 21 -10.93 9.02 4.44
N ASN A 22 -11.32 10.10 5.11
CA ASN A 22 -12.45 10.05 6.06
C ASN A 22 -13.78 9.69 5.40
N ARG A 23 -14.01 10.18 4.17
CA ARG A 23 -15.24 9.89 3.42
C ARG A 23 -15.28 8.46 2.89
N GLU A 24 -14.14 7.94 2.43
CA GLU A 24 -14.01 6.61 1.84
C GLU A 24 -13.62 5.53 2.87
N TRP A 25 -13.60 5.88 4.17
CA TRP A 25 -13.27 4.93 5.23
C TRP A 25 -14.36 3.84 5.32
N PRO A 26 -14.01 2.55 5.34
CA PRO A 26 -15.00 1.47 5.42
C PRO A 26 -15.79 1.52 6.74
N GLU A 27 -17.10 1.34 6.68
CA GLU A 27 -17.98 1.35 7.86
C GLU A 27 -17.64 0.20 8.82
N GLU A 28 -17.27 -0.96 8.27
CA GLU A 28 -16.84 -2.14 9.02
C GLU A 28 -15.53 -1.95 9.80
N ALA A 29 -14.76 -0.91 9.50
CA ALA A 29 -13.47 -0.61 10.13
C ALA A 29 -13.48 0.72 10.88
N ARG A 30 -14.66 1.23 11.26
CA ARG A 30 -14.80 2.54 11.90
C ARG A 30 -14.09 2.64 13.26
N GLU A 31 -14.00 1.53 13.97
CA GLU A 31 -13.35 1.44 15.30
C GLU A 31 -11.85 1.75 15.24
N VAL A 32 -11.20 1.42 14.13
CA VAL A 32 -9.76 1.62 13.91
C VAL A 32 -9.44 2.90 13.13
N GLN A 33 -10.46 3.74 12.90
CA GLN A 33 -10.29 5.02 12.20
C GLN A 33 -9.55 6.02 13.09
N PRO A 34 -8.42 6.60 12.64
CA PRO A 34 -7.78 7.69 13.36
C PRO A 34 -8.71 8.90 13.48
N SER A 35 -8.50 9.73 14.51
CA SER A 35 -9.21 11.01 14.60
C SER A 35 -8.90 11.88 13.36
N ASN A 36 -9.81 12.79 13.02
CA ASN A 36 -9.60 13.71 11.89
C ASN A 36 -8.33 14.57 12.09
N ALA A 37 -8.04 14.96 13.33
CA ALA A 37 -6.84 15.71 13.70
C ALA A 37 -5.57 14.89 13.45
N HIS A 38 -5.52 13.64 13.94
CA HIS A 38 -4.39 12.74 13.70
C HIS A 38 -4.18 12.46 12.23
N LEU A 39 -5.25 12.20 11.48
CA LEU A 39 -5.15 11.91 10.06
C LEU A 39 -4.57 13.10 9.28
N ARG A 40 -5.01 14.32 9.59
CA ARG A 40 -4.46 15.54 8.99
C ARG A 40 -2.97 15.70 9.32
N GLN A 41 -2.61 15.64 10.59
CA GLN A 41 -1.22 15.79 11.03
C GLN A 41 -0.32 14.70 10.42
N LEU A 42 -0.81 13.46 10.38
CA LEU A 42 -0.08 12.32 9.83
C LEU A 42 0.20 12.50 8.34
N LEU A 43 -0.83 12.84 7.55
CA LEU A 43 -0.69 13.03 6.11
C LEU A 43 0.10 14.28 5.75
N ASP A 44 0.00 15.35 6.53
CA ASP A 44 0.73 16.59 6.30
C ASP A 44 2.24 16.41 6.49
N ALA A 45 2.66 15.89 7.65
CA ALA A 45 4.07 15.61 7.90
C ALA A 45 4.62 14.52 6.97
N ALA A 46 3.83 13.48 6.66
CA ALA A 46 4.23 12.47 5.68
C ALA A 46 4.44 13.09 4.29
N TYR A 47 3.54 13.98 3.85
CA TYR A 47 3.67 14.65 2.56
C TYR A 47 4.93 15.50 2.52
N HIS A 48 5.17 16.32 3.55
CA HIS A 48 6.37 17.14 3.63
C HIS A 48 7.65 16.31 3.69
N ALA A 49 7.64 15.17 4.39
CA ALA A 49 8.78 14.26 4.41
C ALA A 49 9.14 13.74 3.01
N THR A 50 8.14 13.49 2.14
CA THR A 50 8.43 13.05 0.75
C THR A 50 9.20 14.07 -0.09
N LEU A 51 9.11 15.36 0.27
CA LEU A 51 9.78 16.44 -0.45
C LEU A 51 11.25 16.58 -0.02
N LEU A 52 11.61 15.96 1.10
CA LEU A 52 12.97 15.96 1.62
C LEU A 52 13.86 14.95 0.90
N ARG A 53 15.17 15.11 1.10
CA ARG A 53 16.21 14.23 0.58
C ARG A 53 17.17 13.86 1.70
N GLU A 54 17.72 12.66 1.60
CA GLU A 54 18.82 12.17 2.44
C GLU A 54 19.87 11.54 1.54
N GLU A 55 21.14 11.96 1.67
CA GLU A 55 22.24 11.51 0.79
C GLU A 55 21.90 11.55 -0.72
N GLN A 56 21.26 12.64 -1.18
CA GLN A 56 20.76 12.83 -2.55
C GLN A 56 19.61 11.91 -2.98
N ARG A 57 19.18 10.96 -2.14
CA ARG A 57 18.06 10.07 -2.40
C ARG A 57 16.75 10.69 -1.91
N PRO A 58 15.63 10.51 -2.65
CA PRO A 58 14.33 10.91 -2.15
C PRO A 58 13.96 10.08 -0.92
N VAL A 59 13.33 10.72 0.06
CA VAL A 59 12.82 10.05 1.26
C VAL A 59 11.60 9.20 0.87
N THR A 60 11.71 7.88 1.05
CA THR A 60 10.64 6.92 0.83
C THR A 60 10.44 6.09 2.08
N PHE A 61 9.19 5.87 2.49
CA PHE A 61 8.88 5.16 3.73
C PHE A 61 7.46 4.60 3.70
N ARG A 62 7.17 3.76 4.68
CA ARG A 62 5.80 3.38 5.05
C ARG A 62 5.56 3.79 6.49
N LEU A 63 4.38 4.30 6.80
CA LEU A 63 3.92 4.54 8.16
C LEU A 63 2.81 3.55 8.48
N LEU A 64 2.77 3.09 9.73
CA LEU A 64 1.62 2.43 10.32
C LEU A 64 1.17 3.28 11.51
N PHE A 65 -0.12 3.58 11.58
CA PHE A 65 -0.71 4.24 12.74
C PHE A 65 -1.41 3.20 13.62
N GLY A 66 -0.94 3.07 14.86
CA GLY A 66 -1.41 2.10 15.85
C GLY A 66 -0.47 2.07 17.05
N THR A 67 -0.96 1.59 18.20
CA THR A 67 -0.15 1.40 19.40
C THR A 67 0.70 0.13 19.29
N PRO A 68 1.70 -0.05 20.17
CA PRO A 68 2.43 -1.31 20.24
C PRO A 68 1.53 -2.54 20.53
N GLU A 69 0.39 -2.36 21.21
CA GLU A 69 -0.54 -3.46 21.47
C GLU A 69 -1.32 -3.91 20.22
N ASP A 70 -1.50 -3.02 19.24
CA ASP A 70 -2.19 -3.31 17.97
C ASP A 70 -1.38 -4.22 17.05
N VAL A 71 -0.09 -4.44 17.35
CA VAL A 71 0.82 -5.25 16.54
C VAL A 71 0.96 -6.63 17.18
N PRO A 72 0.44 -7.70 16.54
CA PRO A 72 0.59 -9.06 17.05
C PRO A 72 2.08 -9.41 17.15
N VAL A 73 2.52 -9.76 18.36
CA VAL A 73 3.92 -10.18 18.61
C VAL A 73 4.17 -11.59 18.05
N ASP A 74 3.11 -12.39 17.92
CA ASP A 74 3.14 -13.78 17.48
C ASP A 74 3.14 -13.87 15.96
N GLY A 75 4.30 -13.62 15.36
CA GLY A 75 4.52 -13.81 13.93
C GLY A 75 5.39 -12.71 13.36
N GLY A 76 6.70 -12.84 13.51
CA GLY A 76 7.63 -12.03 12.73
C GLY A 76 7.51 -12.31 11.23
N PRO A 77 8.32 -11.63 10.40
CA PRO A 77 8.44 -11.96 8.99
C PRO A 77 8.73 -13.46 8.81
N PRO A 78 8.11 -14.13 7.82
CA PRO A 78 7.46 -13.54 6.66
C PRO A 78 5.94 -13.33 6.75
N THR A 79 5.30 -13.71 7.86
CA THR A 79 3.82 -13.76 7.99
C THR A 79 3.22 -12.65 8.85
N GLY A 80 4.02 -11.97 9.67
CA GLY A 80 3.56 -10.80 10.39
C GLY A 80 4.66 -9.76 10.60
N LEU A 81 4.50 -8.95 11.65
CA LEU A 81 5.35 -7.80 11.93
C LEU A 81 6.23 -8.08 13.14
N LEU A 82 7.53 -7.80 13.01
CA LEU A 82 8.44 -7.78 14.14
C LEU A 82 8.61 -6.32 14.62
N PRO A 83 8.08 -5.94 15.79
CA PRO A 83 8.26 -4.60 16.32
C PRO A 83 9.66 -4.42 16.91
N ILE A 84 10.35 -3.37 16.47
CA ILE A 84 11.59 -2.86 17.05
C ILE A 84 11.25 -1.52 17.69
N GLN A 85 10.99 -1.53 19.00
CA GLN A 85 10.64 -0.32 19.74
C GLN A 85 11.88 0.56 19.95
N LEU A 86 11.69 1.87 19.89
CA LEU A 86 12.72 2.83 20.27
C LEU A 86 12.77 2.92 21.80
N ASP A 87 13.98 3.01 22.37
CA ASP A 87 14.18 3.25 23.81
C ASP A 87 13.43 4.50 24.30
N ARG A 88 13.29 5.49 23.42
CA ARG A 88 12.50 6.72 23.64
C ARG A 88 11.70 7.03 22.38
N PRO A 89 10.36 7.12 22.47
CA PRO A 89 9.54 7.61 21.38
C PRO A 89 10.00 9.00 20.91
N ARG A 90 9.93 9.23 19.61
CA ARG A 90 10.32 10.49 18.97
C ARG A 90 9.08 11.29 18.57
N PRO A 91 9.11 12.63 18.55
CA PRO A 91 8.01 13.40 18.00
C PRO A 91 7.80 13.04 16.53
N PHE A 92 6.55 12.93 16.10
CA PHE A 92 6.26 12.69 14.69
C PHE A 92 6.25 14.01 13.92
N ASN A 93 7.28 14.23 13.11
CA ASN A 93 7.40 15.32 12.16
C ASN A 93 8.23 14.87 10.94
N GLU A 94 8.26 15.68 9.89
CA GLU A 94 8.90 15.36 8.63
C GLU A 94 10.41 15.09 8.75
N GLN A 95 11.10 15.75 9.68
CA GLN A 95 12.54 15.57 9.89
C GLN A 95 12.84 14.24 10.59
N GLU A 96 12.07 13.87 11.61
CA GLU A 96 12.23 12.57 12.28
C GLU A 96 11.86 11.41 11.34
N VAL A 97 10.81 11.57 10.51
CA VAL A 97 10.47 10.60 9.46
C VAL A 97 11.63 10.46 8.47
N ARG A 98 12.19 11.57 7.99
CA ARG A 98 13.39 11.56 7.12
C ARG A 98 14.55 10.79 7.77
N ARG A 99 14.88 11.09 9.03
CA ARG A 99 15.99 10.43 9.74
C ARG A 99 15.78 8.93 9.89
N ILE A 100 14.57 8.53 10.31
CA ILE A 100 14.25 7.11 10.55
C ILE A 100 14.12 6.34 9.23
N SER A 101 13.69 6.99 8.14
CA SER A 101 13.59 6.36 6.82
C SER A 101 14.90 5.73 6.33
N MET A 102 16.06 6.21 6.81
CA MET A 102 17.37 5.63 6.49
C MET A 102 17.57 4.23 7.09
N ALA A 103 16.97 3.97 8.24
CA ALA A 103 16.99 2.65 8.88
C ALA A 103 15.77 1.79 8.49
N ALA A 104 14.71 2.43 7.98
CA ALA A 104 13.45 1.80 7.62
C ALA A 104 13.32 1.64 6.09
N ASP A 105 13.94 0.58 5.54
CA ASP A 105 13.78 0.22 4.12
C ASP A 105 12.30 0.10 3.74
N PHE A 106 11.91 0.81 2.67
CA PHE A 106 10.54 0.87 2.20
C PHE A 106 9.93 -0.51 1.97
N PHE A 107 10.68 -1.46 1.41
CA PHE A 107 10.12 -2.77 1.03
C PHE A 107 10.03 -3.75 2.18
N ARG A 108 10.75 -3.50 3.28
CA ARG A 108 10.94 -4.45 4.38
C ARG A 108 10.42 -3.97 5.72
N SER A 109 10.17 -2.67 5.85
CA SER A 109 9.77 -2.08 7.13
C SER A 109 8.74 -0.97 7.02
N LEU A 110 8.10 -0.68 8.16
CA LEU A 110 7.21 0.45 8.37
C LEU A 110 7.71 1.24 9.60
N ILE A 111 7.52 2.55 9.60
CA ILE A 111 7.72 3.41 10.76
C ILE A 111 6.40 3.40 11.54
N ALA A 112 6.48 3.10 12.82
CA ALA A 112 5.31 2.92 13.68
C ALA A 112 4.99 4.21 14.43
N VAL A 113 3.76 4.70 14.29
CA VAL A 113 3.29 5.97 14.83
C VAL A 113 2.06 5.73 15.69
N SER A 114 1.99 6.37 16.86
CA SER A 114 0.79 6.36 17.71
C SER A 114 0.53 7.77 18.23
N ALA A 115 -0.69 8.01 18.72
CA ALA A 115 -0.96 9.16 19.57
C ALA A 115 -0.46 8.89 21.00
N ASP A 116 0.01 9.92 21.69
CA ASP A 116 0.29 9.89 23.12
C ASP A 116 -0.96 10.32 23.94
N PRO A 117 -0.92 10.26 25.28
CA PRO A 117 -2.04 10.72 26.12
C PRO A 117 -2.40 12.21 25.98
N ASP A 118 -1.49 13.03 25.45
CA ASP A 118 -1.66 14.45 25.18
C ASP A 118 -2.11 14.71 23.72
N ASP A 119 -2.54 13.65 23.02
CA ASP A 119 -3.02 13.64 21.63
C ASP A 119 -1.96 13.98 20.57
N ASN A 120 -0.67 13.99 20.93
CA ASN A 120 0.42 14.25 20.01
C ASN A 120 0.92 12.97 19.35
N LEU A 121 1.19 13.04 18.04
CA LEU A 121 1.76 11.93 17.30
C LEU A 121 3.23 11.70 17.66
N ARG A 122 3.58 10.44 17.91
CA ARG A 122 4.95 9.99 18.21
C ARG A 122 5.32 8.76 17.40
N ILE A 123 6.58 8.71 16.97
CA ILE A 123 7.20 7.51 16.41
C ILE A 123 7.69 6.65 17.56
N TRP A 124 7.10 5.47 17.73
CA TRP A 124 7.44 4.55 18.81
C TRP A 124 8.39 3.43 18.37
N GLY A 125 8.50 3.16 17.07
CA GLY A 125 9.30 2.03 16.59
C GLY A 125 9.40 1.89 15.08
N ILE A 126 10.07 0.81 14.67
CA ILE A 126 10.09 0.30 13.30
C ILE A 126 9.49 -1.10 13.32
N LEU A 127 8.59 -1.39 12.37
CA LEU A 127 7.98 -2.70 12.18
C LEU A 127 8.65 -3.37 11.00
N VAL A 128 9.33 -4.50 11.22
CA VAL A 128 9.90 -5.28 10.12
C VAL A 128 8.81 -6.21 9.59
N SER A 129 8.45 -6.04 8.32
CA SER A 129 7.45 -6.83 7.59
C SER A 129 8.04 -7.89 6.66
N GLY A 130 9.35 -7.80 6.38
CA GLY A 130 9.97 -8.54 5.26
C GLY A 130 9.43 -8.08 3.89
N THR A 131 9.88 -8.75 2.81
CA THR A 131 9.56 -8.35 1.42
C THR A 131 8.28 -8.94 0.86
N ARG A 132 7.71 -9.97 1.51
CA ARG A 132 6.56 -10.71 0.96
C ARG A 132 5.29 -9.87 0.90
N TRP A 133 5.14 -8.92 1.82
CA TRP A 133 4.01 -8.02 1.87
C TRP A 133 3.92 -7.10 0.62
N VAL A 134 5.04 -6.56 0.14
CA VAL A 134 5.04 -5.79 -1.12
C VAL A 134 4.77 -6.71 -2.32
N ASN A 135 5.32 -7.94 -2.29
CA ASN A 135 5.15 -8.90 -3.38
C ASN A 135 3.72 -9.45 -3.54
N GLN A 136 2.82 -9.22 -2.58
CA GLN A 136 1.40 -9.60 -2.71
C GLN A 136 0.65 -8.70 -3.70
N VAL A 137 1.05 -7.42 -3.79
CA VAL A 137 0.62 -6.50 -4.87
C VAL A 137 1.18 -6.95 -6.24
N ASP A 138 2.29 -7.69 -6.21
CA ASP A 138 3.05 -8.13 -7.39
C ASP A 138 2.79 -9.59 -7.80
N GLY A 139 1.72 -10.21 -7.31
CA GLY A 139 1.27 -11.55 -7.76
C GLY A 139 1.98 -12.75 -7.12
N GLY A 140 2.38 -12.63 -5.85
CA GLY A 140 2.86 -13.77 -5.04
C GLY A 140 1.79 -14.84 -4.74
N ARG A 141 2.21 -16.02 -4.27
CA ARG A 141 1.30 -17.07 -3.76
C ARG A 141 0.52 -16.50 -2.56
N PHE A 142 -0.81 -16.65 -2.56
CA PHE A 142 -1.71 -16.31 -1.47
C PHE A 142 -1.28 -17.08 -0.21
N ILE A 143 -0.64 -16.39 0.74
CA ILE A 143 -0.43 -16.88 2.10
C ILE A 143 -0.65 -15.65 3.00
N ASP A 144 -1.54 -15.81 3.97
CA ASP A 144 -2.06 -14.78 4.88
C ASP A 144 -0.95 -14.08 5.69
N GLY A 145 -0.35 -13.05 5.08
CA GLY A 145 0.39 -12.02 5.80
C GLY A 145 -0.53 -10.83 6.01
N THR A 146 -1.49 -10.95 6.91
CA THR A 146 -2.44 -9.87 7.21
C THR A 146 -1.70 -8.78 7.98
N LEU A 147 -1.57 -7.60 7.38
CA LEU A 147 -1.39 -6.42 8.22
C LEU A 147 -2.61 -6.32 9.15
N PRO A 148 -2.43 -5.86 10.39
CA PRO A 148 -3.58 -5.48 11.19
C PRO A 148 -4.43 -4.47 10.40
N LEU A 149 -5.74 -4.50 10.63
CA LEU A 149 -6.69 -3.54 10.07
C LEU A 149 -6.41 -2.17 10.71
N CYS A 150 -5.44 -1.45 10.16
CA CYS A 150 -4.98 -0.16 10.67
C CYS A 150 -4.61 0.76 9.49
N LEU A 151 -4.49 2.05 9.75
CA LEU A 151 -4.08 3.02 8.74
C LEU A 151 -2.60 2.80 8.38
N VAL A 152 -2.34 2.61 7.09
CA VAL A 152 -0.99 2.58 6.51
C VAL A 152 -0.82 3.67 5.48
N VAL A 153 0.28 4.42 5.55
CA VAL A 153 0.62 5.45 4.57
C VAL A 153 1.91 5.08 3.86
N GLN A 154 1.91 5.10 2.53
CA GLN A 154 3.05 4.76 1.70
C GLN A 154 3.56 5.99 0.95
N ALA A 155 4.83 6.30 1.13
CA ALA A 155 5.55 7.38 0.48
C ALA A 155 6.58 6.78 -0.51
N LEU A 156 6.27 6.86 -1.81
CA LEU A 156 7.08 6.26 -2.89
C LEU A 156 7.89 7.27 -3.70
N GLY A 157 7.79 8.55 -3.35
CA GLY A 157 8.53 9.63 -3.99
C GLY A 157 7.90 10.99 -3.70
N PRO A 158 8.51 12.08 -4.21
CA PRO A 158 8.12 13.44 -3.88
C PRO A 158 6.65 13.75 -4.21
N GLY A 159 5.89 14.19 -3.20
CA GLY A 159 4.48 14.54 -3.32
C GLY A 159 3.56 13.37 -3.62
N ARG A 160 3.99 12.12 -3.32
CA ARG A 160 3.24 10.89 -3.62
C ARG A 160 2.95 10.11 -2.35
N LEU A 161 1.68 10.13 -1.94
CA LEU A 161 1.17 9.35 -0.81
C LEU A 161 0.09 8.39 -1.27
N THR A 162 0.14 7.15 -0.77
CA THR A 162 -0.98 6.20 -0.85
C THR A 162 -1.43 5.87 0.57
N VAL A 163 -2.73 5.92 0.83
CA VAL A 163 -3.34 5.60 2.12
C VAL A 163 -4.10 4.30 1.99
N CYS A 164 -3.86 3.38 2.93
CA CYS A 164 -4.46 2.06 2.98
C CYS A 164 -5.06 1.78 4.36
N LEU A 165 -6.08 0.92 4.40
CA LEU A 165 -6.49 0.17 5.57
C LEU A 165 -5.88 -1.23 5.44
N GLY A 166 -4.86 -1.53 6.25
CA GLY A 166 -4.01 -2.70 6.06
C GLY A 166 -3.43 -2.73 4.64
N GLN A 167 -3.90 -3.67 3.82
CA GLN A 167 -3.49 -3.80 2.42
C GLN A 167 -4.42 -3.11 1.41
N GLN A 168 -5.64 -2.74 1.84
CA GLN A 168 -6.65 -2.18 0.95
C GLN A 168 -6.41 -0.68 0.79
N ARG A 169 -6.10 -0.25 -0.44
CA ARG A 169 -5.95 1.17 -0.74
C ARG A 169 -7.29 1.90 -0.64
N ILE A 170 -7.32 2.98 0.14
CA ILE A 170 -8.48 3.86 0.32
C ILE A 170 -8.36 5.08 -0.60
N ALA A 171 -7.17 5.69 -0.64
CA ALA A 171 -6.94 6.90 -1.40
C ALA A 171 -5.46 7.05 -1.77
N ALA A 172 -5.16 7.94 -2.70
CA ALA A 172 -3.80 8.41 -2.94
C ALA A 172 -3.79 9.86 -3.42
N LEU A 173 -2.66 10.51 -3.19
CA LEU A 173 -2.29 11.79 -3.75
C LEU A 173 -1.03 11.59 -4.60
N SER A 174 -1.08 11.98 -5.87
CA SER A 174 0.09 11.96 -6.75
C SER A 174 0.03 13.14 -7.70
N SER A 175 1.13 13.90 -7.80
CA SER A 175 1.24 15.04 -8.72
C SER A 175 0.09 16.06 -8.55
N GLY A 176 -0.29 16.31 -7.30
CA GLY A 176 -1.39 17.22 -6.95
C GLY A 176 -2.78 16.72 -7.36
N ARG A 177 -2.95 15.43 -7.69
CA ARG A 177 -4.25 14.83 -8.00
C ARG A 177 -4.59 13.74 -6.99
N MET A 178 -5.81 13.82 -6.45
CA MET A 178 -6.36 12.74 -5.64
C MET A 178 -6.95 11.64 -6.51
N GLN A 179 -6.75 10.42 -6.07
CA GLN A 179 -7.40 9.22 -6.57
C GLN A 179 -8.02 8.55 -5.35
N GLY A 180 -9.35 8.38 -5.33
CA GLY A 180 -10.03 7.63 -4.27
C GLY A 180 -9.76 6.13 -4.38
N LEU A 181 -10.74 5.32 -3.98
CA LEU A 181 -10.81 3.89 -4.32
C LEU A 181 -10.80 3.76 -5.85
N ALA A 182 -9.60 3.70 -6.41
CA ALA A 182 -9.42 3.39 -7.80
C ALA A 182 -9.87 1.93 -7.97
N PHE A 183 -10.84 1.73 -8.84
CA PHE A 183 -11.21 0.44 -9.42
C PHE A 183 -9.95 -0.44 -9.52
N ASP A 184 -9.87 -1.56 -8.80
CA ASP A 184 -8.82 -2.53 -9.09
C ASP A 184 -9.06 -2.97 -10.54
N LEU A 185 -8.23 -2.50 -11.47
CA LEU A 185 -8.38 -2.80 -12.89
C LEU A 185 -8.40 -4.32 -13.12
N PHE A 186 -7.74 -5.09 -12.26
CA PHE A 186 -7.75 -6.55 -12.30
C PHE A 186 -9.04 -7.17 -11.77
N GLN A 187 -9.78 -6.48 -10.91
CA GLN A 187 -11.15 -6.86 -10.55
C GLN A 187 -12.20 -6.24 -11.47
N SER A 188 -11.80 -5.40 -12.43
CA SER A 188 -12.73 -4.78 -13.35
C SER A 188 -13.35 -5.80 -14.32
N GLN A 189 -14.68 -5.75 -14.45
CA GLN A 189 -15.41 -6.58 -15.42
C GLN A 189 -14.95 -6.28 -16.86
N TRP A 190 -14.65 -5.01 -17.15
CA TRP A 190 -14.15 -4.57 -18.45
C TRP A 190 -12.82 -5.23 -18.83
N LEU A 191 -11.81 -5.21 -17.95
CA LEU A 191 -10.52 -5.85 -18.24
C LEU A 191 -10.68 -7.36 -18.36
N ALA A 192 -11.51 -7.97 -17.50
CA ALA A 192 -11.82 -9.39 -17.60
C ALA A 192 -12.44 -9.77 -18.95
N GLN A 193 -13.34 -8.94 -19.48
CA GLN A 193 -13.95 -9.11 -20.81
C GLN A 193 -12.94 -8.90 -21.94
N ALA A 194 -12.11 -7.85 -21.87
CA ALA A 194 -11.10 -7.55 -22.88
C ALA A 194 -10.12 -8.73 -23.12
N PHE A 195 -9.77 -9.45 -22.05
CA PHE A 195 -8.87 -10.62 -22.12
C PHE A 195 -9.60 -11.97 -22.23
N GLN A 196 -10.91 -12.00 -22.45
CA GLN A 196 -11.67 -13.25 -22.48
C GLN A 196 -11.31 -14.13 -23.69
N ASN A 197 -11.14 -13.53 -24.87
CA ASN A 197 -10.82 -14.25 -26.10
C ASN A 197 -9.40 -14.80 -26.06
N VAL A 198 -8.43 -13.98 -25.63
CA VAL A 198 -7.02 -14.41 -25.42
C VAL A 198 -6.94 -15.60 -24.47
N ARG A 199 -7.72 -15.61 -23.38
CA ARG A 199 -7.78 -16.76 -22.46
C ARG A 199 -8.37 -18.00 -23.11
N LYS A 200 -9.45 -17.88 -23.87
CA LYS A 200 -10.05 -19.01 -24.60
C LYS A 200 -9.07 -19.62 -25.60
N ASP A 201 -8.35 -18.77 -26.33
CA ASP A 201 -7.37 -19.22 -27.34
C ASP A 201 -6.10 -19.81 -26.70
N ALA A 202 -5.66 -19.27 -25.57
CA ALA A 202 -4.58 -19.87 -24.77
C ALA A 202 -4.97 -21.26 -24.23
N LEU A 203 -6.19 -21.44 -23.72
CA LEU A 203 -6.66 -22.76 -23.28
C LEU A 203 -6.76 -23.72 -24.45
N ARG A 204 -7.34 -23.29 -25.58
CA ARG A 204 -7.40 -24.11 -26.79
C ARG A 204 -6.01 -24.53 -27.26
N SER A 205 -5.04 -23.63 -27.35
CA SER A 205 -3.69 -23.96 -27.82
C SER A 205 -2.91 -24.89 -26.86
N ILE A 206 -3.15 -24.79 -25.55
CA ILE A 206 -2.56 -25.69 -24.55
C ILE A 206 -3.23 -27.07 -24.59
N PHE A 207 -4.56 -27.12 -24.69
CA PHE A 207 -5.31 -28.38 -24.59
C PHE A 207 -5.52 -29.11 -25.92
N VAL A 208 -5.37 -28.46 -27.08
CA VAL A 208 -5.40 -29.13 -28.39
C VAL A 208 -4.19 -30.05 -28.61
N LYS A 209 -3.12 -29.90 -27.82
CA LYS A 209 -1.89 -30.72 -27.94
C LYS A 209 -1.82 -31.92 -26.98
N MET A 210 -2.79 -32.13 -26.08
CA MET A 210 -2.73 -33.19 -25.08
C MET A 210 -3.84 -34.21 -25.28
N ASP A 211 -3.57 -35.19 -26.14
CA ASP A 211 -4.47 -36.30 -26.42
C ASP A 211 -4.34 -37.38 -25.33
N GLY A 212 -5.44 -37.74 -24.66
CA GLY A 212 -5.57 -39.06 -24.02
C GLY A 212 -5.38 -39.25 -22.51
N SER A 213 -5.34 -38.23 -21.63
CA SER A 213 -5.27 -38.48 -20.16
C SER A 213 -6.34 -37.76 -19.34
N ARG A 214 -6.83 -38.46 -18.29
CA ARG A 214 -7.99 -38.14 -17.46
C ARG A 214 -8.01 -36.67 -17.01
N TYR A 215 -9.10 -35.99 -17.38
CA TYR A 215 -9.32 -34.58 -17.17
C TYR A 215 -9.76 -34.24 -15.74
N VAL A 216 -9.20 -33.17 -15.19
CA VAL A 216 -9.85 -32.34 -14.16
C VAL A 216 -9.98 -30.93 -14.76
N PRO A 217 -11.18 -30.36 -14.88
CA PRO A 217 -11.36 -29.01 -15.39
C PRO A 217 -10.56 -28.01 -14.57
N ALA A 218 -9.56 -27.38 -15.18
CA ALA A 218 -8.95 -26.20 -14.61
C ALA A 218 -10.02 -25.10 -14.59
N ASN A 219 -10.41 -24.66 -13.39
CA ASN A 219 -11.39 -23.59 -13.23
C ASN A 219 -10.91 -22.35 -14.00
N SER A 220 -11.78 -21.77 -14.85
CA SER A 220 -11.48 -20.56 -15.63
C SER A 220 -11.05 -19.37 -14.76
N ASP A 221 -11.45 -19.35 -13.48
CA ASP A 221 -11.00 -18.39 -12.49
C ASP A 221 -9.54 -18.57 -12.09
N PHE A 222 -9.02 -19.80 -12.06
CA PHE A 222 -7.61 -20.05 -11.78
C PHE A 222 -6.72 -19.41 -12.85
N MET A 223 -7.08 -19.57 -14.12
CA MET A 223 -6.33 -18.98 -15.24
C MET A 223 -6.40 -17.44 -15.25
N ARG A 224 -7.54 -16.88 -14.84
CA ARG A 224 -7.68 -15.44 -14.61
C ARG A 224 -6.70 -14.97 -13.53
N VAL A 225 -6.72 -15.57 -12.35
CA VAL A 225 -5.84 -15.19 -11.23
C VAL A 225 -4.36 -15.37 -11.60
N MET A 226 -4.01 -16.48 -12.25
CA MET A 226 -2.64 -16.77 -12.66
C MET A 226 -2.09 -15.75 -13.66
N SER A 227 -2.84 -15.44 -14.73
CA SER A 227 -2.41 -14.45 -15.74
C SER A 227 -2.26 -13.05 -15.15
N GLN A 228 -3.15 -12.64 -14.25
CA GLN A 228 -3.05 -11.37 -13.55
C GLN A 228 -1.83 -11.32 -12.63
N ASN A 229 -1.53 -12.42 -11.92
CA ASN A 229 -0.34 -12.50 -11.07
C ASN A 229 0.97 -12.43 -11.89
N VAL A 230 1.02 -13.07 -13.05
CA VAL A 230 2.20 -12.98 -13.95
C VAL A 230 2.38 -11.55 -14.47
N LEU A 231 1.29 -10.88 -14.85
CA LEU A 231 1.34 -9.48 -15.31
C LEU A 231 1.81 -8.55 -14.19
N ARG A 232 1.21 -8.66 -12.99
CA ARG A 232 1.61 -7.90 -11.80
C ARG A 232 3.09 -8.10 -11.48
N ARG A 233 3.58 -9.34 -11.56
CA ARG A 233 4.99 -9.67 -11.32
C ARG A 233 5.92 -9.06 -12.36
N THR A 234 5.54 -9.11 -13.63
CA THR A 234 6.32 -8.51 -14.73
C THR A 234 6.41 -6.99 -14.56
N LEU A 235 5.27 -6.34 -14.25
CA LEU A 235 5.22 -4.91 -13.98
C LEU A 235 6.05 -4.53 -12.75
N SER A 236 6.03 -5.34 -11.70
CA SER A 236 6.87 -5.14 -10.50
C SER A 236 8.35 -5.24 -10.81
N VAL A 237 8.77 -6.30 -11.53
CA VAL A 237 10.16 -6.48 -11.95
C VAL A 237 10.60 -5.27 -12.75
N VAL A 238 9.85 -4.87 -13.79
CA VAL A 238 10.17 -3.69 -14.62
C VAL A 238 10.29 -2.42 -13.76
N ARG A 239 9.37 -2.22 -12.81
CA ARG A 239 9.37 -1.05 -11.92
C ARG A 239 10.55 -1.02 -10.95
N ASN A 240 10.95 -2.17 -10.43
CA ASN A 240 12.04 -2.30 -9.47
C ASN A 240 13.42 -2.33 -10.13
N SER A 241 13.50 -2.73 -11.40
CA SER A 241 14.78 -2.87 -12.10
C SER A 241 15.49 -1.56 -12.39
N LYS A 242 14.83 -0.37 -12.38
CA LYS A 242 15.43 0.98 -12.59
C LYS A 242 16.68 1.02 -13.51
N HIS A 243 16.70 0.23 -14.57
CA HIS A 243 17.68 0.31 -15.65
C HIS A 243 16.83 0.68 -16.85
N GLY A 244 16.60 1.99 -16.99
CA GLY A 244 16.28 2.53 -18.30
C GLY A 244 17.41 2.10 -19.22
N GLY A 245 17.04 1.45 -20.33
CA GLY A 245 17.99 1.04 -21.35
C GLY A 245 18.91 2.20 -21.70
N THR A 246 20.20 1.89 -21.78
CA THR A 246 21.11 2.64 -22.63
C THR A 246 20.85 2.24 -24.08
#